data_AF-W9GY53-F1
#
_entry.id   AF-W9GY53-F1
#
_cell.length_a   1.000
_cell.length_b   1.000
_cell.length_c   1.000
_cell.angle_alpha   90.00
_cell.angle_beta   90.00
_cell.angle_gamma   90.00
#
_symmetry.space_group_name_H-M   'P 1'
#
loop_
_entity.id
_entity.type
_entity.pdbx_description
1 polymer ?
#
loop_
_entity_poly.entity_id
_entity_poly.type
_entity_poly.pdbx_seq_one_letter_code
_entity_poly.pdbx_strand_id
1 'polypeptide(L)'
;MMKLTPSQRGVLVGCVRDALVGWLTTDPVVGDVCRRLRHDAATGGHLPFSKFAHAAMERIGPSYHARSPGSAAVFPLSIAEVLALANDIELELATDDQIHAAGLIAARSPLGQPDPGGRDWVIYEGMLKRLGMSSDDGPVGWRADVHHRLKAFRRAVAAAALDTAAAE
;
A
#
# COMPACT_ATOMS: atom_id res chain seq x y z
N MET A 1 -13.18 -17.61 2.70
CA MET A 1 -13.00 -16.48 1.78
C MET A 1 -14.05 -15.40 2.05
N MET A 2 -13.67 -14.34 2.76
CA MET A 2 -14.55 -13.18 2.98
C MET A 2 -14.56 -12.33 1.71
N LYS A 3 -15.66 -12.34 0.95
CA LYS A 3 -15.73 -11.63 -0.32
C LYS A 3 -16.08 -10.16 -0.08
N LEU A 4 -15.14 -9.26 -0.36
CA LEU A 4 -15.38 -7.82 -0.40
C LEU A 4 -16.23 -7.45 -1.62
N THR A 5 -17.06 -6.41 -1.49
CA THR A 5 -17.75 -5.84 -2.67
C THR A 5 -16.76 -5.08 -3.56
N PRO A 6 -17.08 -4.82 -4.84
CA PRO A 6 -16.22 -4.01 -5.72
C PRO A 6 -15.86 -2.64 -5.12
N SER A 7 -16.81 -1.97 -4.47
CA SER A 7 -16.56 -0.69 -3.80
C SER A 7 -15.62 -0.83 -2.59
N GLN A 8 -15.81 -1.86 -1.76
CA GLN A 8 -14.91 -2.13 -0.62
C GLN A 8 -13.49 -2.46 -1.08
N ARG A 9 -13.37 -3.23 -2.16
CA ARG A 9 -12.09 -3.55 -2.80
C ARG A 9 -11.41 -2.29 -3.34
N GLY A 10 -12.16 -1.41 -4.02
CA GLY A 10 -11.65 -0.13 -4.51
C GLY A 10 -11.12 0.74 -3.37
N VAL A 11 -11.85 0.84 -2.26
CA VAL A 11 -11.39 1.55 -1.05
C VAL A 11 -10.16 0.90 -0.44
N LEU A 12 -10.11 -0.43 -0.34
CA LEU A 12 -8.94 -1.16 0.19
C LEU A 12 -7.67 -0.85 -0.61
N VAL A 13 -7.80 -0.89 -1.94
CA VAL A 13 -6.70 -0.58 -2.86
C VAL A 13 -6.26 0.87 -2.70
N GLY A 14 -7.21 1.81 -2.65
CA GLY A 14 -6.94 3.22 -2.38
C GLY A 14 -6.13 3.39 -1.10
N CYS A 15 -6.57 2.76 -0.01
CA CYS A 15 -5.90 2.84 1.28
C CYS A 15 -4.44 2.34 1.24
N VAL A 16 -4.18 1.23 0.56
CA VAL A 16 -2.84 0.66 0.41
C VAL A 16 -1.93 1.57 -0.43
N ARG A 17 -2.47 2.15 -1.50
CA ARG A 17 -1.77 3.09 -2.38
C ARG A 17 -1.44 4.39 -1.66
N ASP A 18 -2.43 4.98 -1.01
CA ASP A 18 -2.30 6.24 -0.29
C ASP A 18 -1.34 6.09 0.90
N ALA A 19 -1.38 4.95 1.59
CA ALA A 19 -0.39 4.63 2.61
C ALA A 19 1.04 4.69 2.06
N LEU A 20 1.34 4.02 0.94
CA LEU A 20 2.68 4.07 0.36
C LEU A 20 3.06 5.50 -0.06
N VAL A 21 2.17 6.20 -0.78
CA VAL A 21 2.42 7.57 -1.26
C VAL A 21 2.69 8.50 -0.09
N GLY A 22 1.88 8.43 0.96
CA GLY A 22 2.04 9.23 2.16
C GLY A 22 3.38 8.95 2.85
N TRP A 23 3.72 7.68 3.05
CA TRP A 23 5.00 7.32 3.67
C TRP A 23 6.20 7.77 2.82
N LEU A 24 6.18 7.55 1.51
CA LEU A 24 7.25 8.00 0.61
C LEU A 24 7.40 9.52 0.58
N THR A 25 6.29 10.25 0.58
CA THR A 25 6.31 11.73 0.53
C THR A 25 6.63 12.37 1.86
N THR A 26 6.56 11.63 2.97
CA THR A 26 6.98 12.10 4.29
C THR A 26 8.36 11.56 4.70
N ASP A 27 8.89 10.57 3.99
CA ASP A 27 10.19 9.96 4.25
C ASP A 27 11.31 11.03 4.37
N PRO A 28 12.14 11.00 5.43
CA PRO A 28 13.19 11.99 5.63
C PRO A 28 14.31 11.96 4.58
N VAL A 29 14.48 10.85 3.86
CA VAL A 29 15.54 10.67 2.86
C VAL A 29 15.02 10.95 1.45
N VAL A 30 13.85 10.40 1.11
CA VAL A 30 13.30 10.47 -0.27
C VAL A 30 12.09 11.38 -0.43
N GLY A 31 11.60 11.99 0.66
CA GLY A 31 10.35 12.76 0.69
C GLY A 31 10.27 13.86 -0.35
N ASP A 32 11.32 14.68 -0.49
CA ASP A 32 11.37 15.76 -1.48
C ASP A 32 11.30 15.24 -2.92
N VAL A 33 11.99 14.13 -3.20
CA VAL A 33 11.96 13.50 -4.52
C VAL A 33 10.56 12.96 -4.80
N CYS A 34 9.97 12.23 -3.85
CA CYS A 34 8.65 11.65 -4.02
C CYS A 34 7.54 12.71 -4.10
N ARG A 35 7.66 13.85 -3.41
CA ARG A 35 6.73 14.98 -3.57
C ARG A 35 6.75 15.54 -4.99
N ARG A 36 7.93 15.70 -5.59
CA ARG A 36 8.06 16.12 -7.00
C ARG A 36 7.48 15.09 -7.96
N LEU A 37 7.85 13.81 -7.78
CA LEU A 37 7.29 12.72 -8.60
C LEU A 37 5.76 12.65 -8.52
N ARG A 38 5.19 12.86 -7.33
CA ARG A 38 3.73 12.93 -7.15
C ARG A 38 3.12 14.10 -7.90
N HIS A 39 3.74 15.28 -7.84
CA HIS A 39 3.29 16.46 -8.57
C HIS A 39 3.33 16.22 -10.09
N ASP A 40 4.43 15.65 -10.62
CA ASP A 40 4.62 15.41 -12.05
C ASP A 40 3.76 14.26 -12.58
N ALA A 41 3.41 13.31 -11.70
CA ALA A 41 2.48 12.25 -12.02
C ALA A 41 1.03 12.75 -12.08
N ALA A 42 0.66 13.74 -11.26
CA ALA A 42 -0.70 14.22 -11.15
C ALA A 42 -1.19 14.92 -12.42
N THR A 43 -2.35 14.48 -12.93
CA THR A 43 -3.01 15.05 -14.11
C THR A 43 -4.45 15.37 -13.73
N GLY A 44 -4.92 16.61 -13.97
CA GLY A 44 -6.31 16.99 -13.72
C GLY A 44 -6.77 16.84 -12.26
N GLY A 45 -5.84 16.96 -11.30
CA GLY A 45 -6.12 16.82 -9.87
C GLY A 45 -6.15 15.36 -9.35
N HIS A 46 -5.90 14.36 -10.20
CA HIS A 46 -5.82 12.96 -9.80
C HIS A 46 -4.39 12.42 -9.93
N LEU A 47 -3.97 11.57 -8.98
CA LEU A 47 -2.69 10.87 -9.01
C LEU A 47 -2.86 9.47 -9.63
N PRO A 48 -2.37 9.24 -10.86
CA PRO A 48 -2.25 7.88 -11.39
C PRO A 48 -1.17 7.12 -10.61
N PHE A 49 -1.59 6.26 -9.68
CA PHE A 49 -0.68 5.54 -8.78
C PHE A 49 0.40 4.74 -9.51
N SER A 50 0.06 4.05 -10.61
CA SER A 50 1.02 3.28 -11.40
C SER A 50 2.14 4.15 -11.95
N LYS A 51 1.82 5.31 -12.55
CA LYS A 51 2.80 6.27 -13.07
C LYS A 51 3.73 6.75 -11.96
N PHE A 52 3.18 7.09 -10.79
CA PHE A 52 3.98 7.48 -9.63
C PHE A 52 4.88 6.33 -9.15
N ALA A 53 4.34 5.13 -9.02
CA ALA A 53 5.07 3.97 -8.53
C ALA A 53 6.24 3.61 -9.47
N HIS A 54 6.03 3.58 -10.78
CA HIS A 54 7.10 3.33 -11.76
C HIS A 54 8.21 4.38 -11.67
N ALA A 55 7.86 5.67 -11.69
CA ALA A 55 8.85 6.73 -11.57
C ALA A 55 9.61 6.68 -10.23
N ALA A 56 8.94 6.28 -9.14
CA ALA A 56 9.59 6.06 -7.85
C ALA A 56 10.55 4.85 -7.92
N MET A 57 10.13 3.70 -8.47
CA MET A 57 10.99 2.53 -8.61
C MET A 57 12.26 2.83 -9.43
N GLU A 58 12.13 3.60 -10.52
CA GLU A 58 13.28 4.06 -11.32
C GLU A 58 14.22 4.97 -10.53
N ARG A 59 13.66 5.86 -9.71
CA ARG A 59 14.44 6.91 -9.04
C ARG A 59 15.10 6.48 -7.74
N ILE A 60 14.42 5.63 -6.95
CA ILE A 60 14.85 5.23 -5.60
C ILE A 60 15.02 3.72 -5.43
N GLY A 61 14.58 2.93 -6.41
CA GLY A 61 14.71 1.48 -6.42
C GLY A 61 13.42 0.73 -6.02
N PRO A 62 13.10 -0.39 -6.67
CA PRO A 62 11.85 -1.13 -6.45
C PRO A 62 11.75 -1.78 -5.07
N SER A 63 12.88 -2.14 -4.47
CA SER A 63 12.98 -2.74 -3.14
C SER A 63 13.02 -1.73 -2.00
N TYR A 64 12.93 -0.43 -2.29
CA TYR A 64 12.96 0.60 -1.26
C TYR A 64 11.75 0.51 -0.33
N HIS A 65 12.00 0.62 0.97
CA HIS A 65 10.97 0.71 2.00
C HIS A 65 10.97 2.10 2.64
N ALA A 66 9.82 2.77 2.61
CA ALA A 66 9.67 4.12 3.14
C ALA A 66 9.86 4.18 4.67
N ARG A 67 10.56 5.21 5.15
CA ARG A 67 10.86 5.43 6.56
C ARG A 67 9.88 6.43 7.17
N SER A 68 9.57 6.24 8.45
CA SER A 68 8.76 7.17 9.21
C SER A 68 9.57 8.40 9.63
N PRO A 69 8.99 9.61 9.55
CA PRO A 69 9.57 10.78 10.22
C PRO A 69 9.68 10.55 11.72
N GLY A 70 10.85 10.82 12.30
CA GLY A 70 11.03 10.82 13.75
C GLY A 70 10.93 9.46 14.44
N SER A 71 10.93 8.34 13.70
CA SER A 71 11.04 7.00 14.29
C SER A 71 11.86 6.06 13.42
N ALA A 72 12.36 4.97 14.01
CA ALA A 72 13.03 3.90 13.27
C ALA A 72 12.04 2.99 12.50
N ALA A 73 10.74 3.31 12.50
CA ALA A 73 9.74 2.51 11.83
C ALA A 73 9.84 2.64 10.31
N VAL A 74 9.59 1.53 9.63
CA VAL A 74 9.65 1.40 8.17
C VAL A 74 8.31 0.86 7.67
N PHE A 75 7.85 1.32 6.52
CA PHE A 75 6.66 0.80 5.87
C PHE A 75 6.85 -0.68 5.53
N PRO A 76 5.90 -1.58 5.86
CA PRO A 76 6.16 -3.01 5.84
C PRO A 76 6.38 -3.59 4.44
N LEU A 77 5.99 -2.88 3.38
CA LEU A 77 6.13 -3.29 1.99
C LEU A 77 7.05 -2.35 1.21
N SER A 78 7.77 -2.90 0.24
CA SER A 78 8.51 -2.10 -0.74
C SER A 78 7.58 -1.54 -1.81
N ILE A 79 8.08 -0.63 -2.64
CA ILE A 79 7.29 -0.01 -3.73
C ILE A 79 6.74 -1.09 -4.67
N ALA A 80 7.58 -2.04 -5.09
CA ALA A 80 7.16 -3.13 -5.96
C ALA A 80 6.13 -4.05 -5.31
N GLU A 81 6.30 -4.37 -4.02
CA GLU A 81 5.37 -5.20 -3.27
C GLU A 81 3.99 -4.54 -3.12
N VAL A 82 3.92 -3.22 -2.91
CA VAL A 82 2.64 -2.49 -2.86
C VAL A 82 1.98 -2.46 -4.22
N LEU A 83 2.73 -2.20 -5.29
CA LEU A 83 2.18 -2.16 -6.65
C LEU A 83 1.57 -3.52 -7.01
N ALA A 84 2.30 -4.61 -6.76
CA ALA A 84 1.80 -5.97 -6.99
C ALA A 84 0.57 -6.28 -6.12
N LEU A 85 0.59 -5.90 -4.82
CA LEU A 85 -0.54 -6.16 -3.93
C LEU A 85 -1.80 -5.39 -4.36
N ALA A 86 -1.66 -4.12 -4.75
CA ALA A 86 -2.76 -3.33 -5.25
C ALA A 86 -3.36 -3.95 -6.52
N ASN A 87 -2.52 -4.40 -7.46
CA ASN A 87 -2.97 -5.06 -8.68
C ASN A 87 -3.70 -6.38 -8.38
N ASP A 88 -3.16 -7.22 -7.49
CA ASP A 88 -3.79 -8.48 -7.10
C ASP A 88 -5.17 -8.24 -6.48
N ILE A 89 -5.32 -7.20 -5.67
CA ILE A 89 -6.62 -6.87 -5.06
C ILE A 89 -7.60 -6.40 -6.14
N GLU A 90 -7.19 -5.49 -7.04
CA GLU A 90 -8.01 -4.97 -8.13
C GLU A 90 -8.48 -6.06 -9.10
N LEU A 91 -7.59 -6.98 -9.46
CA LEU A 91 -7.84 -8.06 -10.42
C LEU A 91 -8.53 -9.28 -9.80
N GLU A 92 -8.89 -9.20 -8.52
CA GLU A 92 -9.46 -10.31 -7.75
C GLU A 92 -8.57 -11.56 -7.63
N LEU A 93 -7.25 -11.37 -7.66
CA LEU A 93 -6.24 -12.42 -7.52
C LEU A 93 -5.67 -12.51 -6.09
N ALA A 94 -5.91 -11.50 -5.25
CA ALA A 94 -5.42 -11.48 -3.89
C ALA A 94 -5.98 -12.62 -3.03
N THR A 95 -5.07 -13.33 -2.38
CA THR A 95 -5.36 -14.36 -1.36
C THR A 95 -5.97 -13.76 -0.09
N ASP A 96 -6.55 -14.60 0.77
CA ASP A 96 -7.08 -14.18 2.08
C ASP A 96 -5.99 -13.51 2.95
N ASP A 97 -4.73 -13.97 2.88
CA ASP A 97 -3.60 -13.34 3.59
C ASP A 97 -3.25 -11.96 3.02
N GLN A 98 -3.32 -11.80 1.70
CA GLN A 98 -3.12 -10.50 1.05
C GLN A 98 -4.21 -9.49 1.39
N ILE A 99 -5.47 -9.92 1.37
CA ILE A 99 -6.60 -9.09 1.78
C ILE A 99 -6.49 -8.70 3.26
N HIS A 100 -6.10 -9.64 4.12
CA HIS A 100 -5.93 -9.34 5.55
C HIS A 100 -4.74 -8.39 5.79
N ALA A 101 -3.60 -8.60 5.13
CA ALA A 101 -2.45 -7.70 5.24
C ALA A 101 -2.77 -6.28 4.72
N ALA A 102 -3.49 -6.18 3.60
CA ALA A 102 -3.99 -4.90 3.09
C ALA A 102 -4.94 -4.23 4.09
N GLY A 103 -5.83 -5.01 4.72
CA GLY A 103 -6.71 -4.52 5.79
C GLY A 103 -5.94 -3.94 6.97
N LEU A 104 -4.85 -4.60 7.40
CA LEU A 104 -3.96 -4.08 8.45
C LEU A 104 -3.30 -2.76 8.03
N ILE A 105 -2.84 -2.64 6.77
CA ILE A 105 -2.29 -1.39 6.25
C ILE A 105 -3.36 -0.29 6.27
N ALA A 106 -4.57 -0.58 5.79
CA ALA A 106 -5.68 0.37 5.74
C ALA A 106 -6.16 0.81 7.13
N ALA A 107 -6.15 -0.10 8.12
CA ALA A 107 -6.56 0.22 9.49
C ALA A 107 -5.46 0.97 10.27
N ARG A 108 -4.17 0.72 9.98
CA ARG A 108 -3.06 1.13 10.88
C ARG A 108 -2.06 2.11 10.29
N SER A 109 -2.05 2.30 8.99
CA SER A 109 -1.15 3.28 8.38
C SER A 109 -1.77 4.68 8.51
N PRO A 110 -1.11 5.63 9.19
CA PRO A 110 -1.67 6.96 9.46
C PRO A 110 -1.89 7.82 8.20
N LEU A 111 -1.44 7.35 7.04
CA LEU A 111 -1.52 8.08 5.76
C LEU A 111 -2.32 7.30 4.70
N GLY A 112 -2.91 6.16 5.06
CA GLY A 112 -3.70 5.33 4.16
C GLY A 112 -5.20 5.36 4.44
N GLN A 113 -5.66 6.14 5.41
CA GLN A 113 -7.07 6.20 5.75
C GLN A 113 -7.78 7.29 4.92
N PRO A 114 -9.00 7.05 4.45
CA PRO A 114 -9.79 8.11 3.83
C PRO A 114 -10.16 9.16 4.88
N ASP A 115 -10.48 10.37 4.40
CA ASP A 115 -10.87 11.47 5.28
C ASP A 115 -12.09 11.10 6.15
N PRO A 116 -12.02 11.27 7.48
CA PRO A 116 -13.15 11.02 8.37
C PRO A 116 -14.39 11.83 7.97
N GLY A 117 -15.52 11.14 7.80
CA GLY A 117 -16.77 11.76 7.33
C GLY A 117 -16.83 12.06 5.82
N GLY A 118 -15.78 11.73 5.07
CA GLY A 118 -15.78 11.81 3.62
C GLY A 118 -16.66 10.75 2.95
N ARG A 119 -16.78 10.85 1.61
CA ARG A 119 -17.62 9.94 0.79
C ARG A 119 -17.29 8.47 1.02
N ASP A 120 -16.00 8.14 1.10
CA ASP A 120 -15.53 6.76 1.17
C ASP A 120 -15.47 6.22 2.62
N TRP A 121 -15.66 7.08 3.62
CA TRP A 121 -15.53 6.74 5.04
C TRP A 121 -16.49 5.60 5.46
N VAL A 122 -17.75 5.66 5.04
CA VAL A 122 -18.75 4.63 5.37
C VAL A 122 -18.39 3.28 4.74
N ILE A 123 -17.85 3.30 3.51
CA ILE A 123 -17.42 2.08 2.80
C ILE A 123 -16.19 1.49 3.49
N TYR A 124 -15.25 2.34 3.91
CA TYR A 124 -14.06 1.99 4.66
C TYR A 124 -14.39 1.32 6.00
N GLU A 125 -15.25 1.92 6.82
CA GLU A 125 -15.67 1.34 8.11
C GLU A 125 -16.40 0.01 7.90
N GLY A 126 -17.30 -0.06 6.92
CA GLY A 126 -17.98 -1.31 6.55
C GLY A 126 -17.03 -2.39 6.04
N MET A 127 -15.96 -2.00 5.32
CA MET A 127 -14.89 -2.89 4.87
C MET A 127 -14.09 -3.42 6.05
N LEU A 128 -13.62 -2.56 6.96
CA LEU A 128 -12.86 -2.99 8.15
C LEU A 128 -13.69 -3.93 9.02
N LYS A 129 -14.96 -3.60 9.27
CA LYS A 129 -15.88 -4.49 10.01
C LYS A 129 -16.01 -5.85 9.34
N ARG A 130 -16.12 -5.89 8.00
CA ARG A 130 -16.15 -7.14 7.25
C ARG A 130 -14.82 -7.90 7.33
N LEU A 131 -13.68 -7.24 7.51
CA LEU A 131 -12.39 -7.89 7.75
C LEU A 131 -12.16 -8.28 9.23
N GLY A 132 -13.12 -8.00 10.12
CA GLY A 132 -12.96 -8.21 11.56
C GLY A 132 -11.95 -7.25 12.19
N MET A 133 -11.78 -6.06 11.61
CA MET A 133 -10.83 -5.02 12.03
C MET A 133 -11.56 -3.76 12.47
N SER A 134 -10.86 -2.93 13.24
CA SER A 134 -11.26 -1.58 13.64
C SER A 134 -10.12 -0.61 13.33
N SER A 135 -10.45 0.65 13.00
CA SER A 135 -9.50 1.75 12.84
C SER A 135 -8.95 2.23 14.21
N ASP A 136 -9.74 2.12 15.28
CA ASP A 136 -9.46 2.68 16.60
C ASP A 136 -8.52 1.81 17.47
N ASP A 137 -8.64 0.48 17.41
CA ASP A 137 -7.93 -0.43 18.32
C ASP A 137 -7.21 -1.54 17.58
N GLY A 138 -5.92 -1.79 17.86
CA GLY A 138 -5.18 -2.87 17.20
C GLY A 138 -3.86 -3.28 17.86
N PRO A 139 -3.34 -4.45 17.49
CA PRO A 139 -2.14 -5.00 18.10
C PRO A 139 -0.90 -4.15 17.83
N VAL A 140 -0.10 -3.95 18.87
CA VAL A 140 1.29 -3.49 18.73
C VAL A 140 2.02 -4.53 17.88
N GLY A 141 2.55 -4.11 16.72
CA GLY A 141 3.30 -5.01 15.83
C GLY A 141 2.64 -5.35 14.48
N TRP A 142 1.55 -4.69 14.08
CA TRP A 142 0.87 -4.92 12.79
C TRP A 142 1.81 -5.01 11.56
N ARG A 143 2.93 -4.29 11.56
CA ARG A 143 3.94 -4.35 10.48
C ARG A 143 4.61 -5.72 10.38
N ALA A 144 4.92 -6.34 11.52
CA ALA A 144 5.48 -7.69 11.59
C ALA A 144 4.44 -8.72 11.12
N ASP A 145 3.17 -8.53 11.46
CA ASP A 145 2.07 -9.39 10.98
C ASP A 145 1.90 -9.30 9.46
N VAL A 146 1.90 -8.08 8.91
CA VAL A 146 1.90 -7.85 7.45
C VAL A 146 3.09 -8.57 6.80
N HIS A 147 4.29 -8.42 7.37
CA HIS A 147 5.49 -9.08 6.86
C HIS A 147 5.37 -10.61 6.88
N HIS A 148 4.88 -11.16 8.00
CA HIS A 148 4.72 -12.60 8.18
C HIS A 148 3.74 -13.19 7.18
N ARG A 149 2.54 -12.61 7.08
CA ARG A 149 1.48 -13.06 6.17
C ARG A 149 1.90 -12.97 4.71
N LEU A 150 2.62 -11.91 4.34
CA LEU A 150 3.06 -11.72 2.96
C LEU A 150 4.38 -12.40 2.61
N LYS A 151 4.97 -13.22 3.49
CA LYS A 151 6.29 -13.83 3.25
C LYS A 151 6.39 -14.57 1.91
N ALA A 152 5.37 -15.35 1.53
CA ALA A 152 5.35 -16.07 0.26
C ALA A 152 5.18 -15.11 -0.94
N PHE A 153 4.23 -14.18 -0.82
CA PHE A 153 3.98 -13.14 -1.83
C PHE A 153 5.24 -12.32 -2.14
N ARG A 154 5.96 -11.87 -1.11
CA ARG A 154 7.18 -11.06 -1.24
C ARG A 154 8.29 -11.81 -1.98
N ARG A 155 8.42 -13.12 -1.74
CA ARG A 155 9.35 -13.97 -2.49
C ARG A 155 8.97 -14.07 -3.96
N ALA A 156 7.68 -14.18 -4.28
CA ALA A 156 7.20 -14.21 -5.65
C ALA A 156 7.46 -12.88 -6.37
N VAL A 157 7.22 -11.74 -5.71
CA VAL A 157 7.53 -10.40 -6.25
C VAL A 157 9.03 -10.26 -6.52
N ALA A 158 9.88 -10.68 -5.58
CA ALA A 158 11.33 -10.63 -5.76
C ALA A 158 11.82 -11.54 -6.91
N ALA A 159 11.24 -12.74 -7.06
CA ALA A 159 11.57 -13.65 -8.16
C ALA A 159 11.19 -13.05 -9.52
N ALA A 160 9.98 -12.50 -9.65
CA ALA A 160 9.53 -11.86 -10.89
C ALA A 160 10.41 -10.67 -11.31
N ALA A 161 10.94 -9.92 -10.34
CA ALA A 161 11.86 -8.82 -10.62
C ALA A 161 13.21 -9.32 -11.17
N LEU A 162 13.73 -10.45 -10.67
CA LEU A 162 14.96 -11.06 -11.18
C LEU A 162 14.77 -11.61 -12.59
N ASP A 163 13.64 -12.25 -12.87
CA ASP A 163 13.33 -12.77 -14.21
C ASP A 163 13.23 -11.64 -15.25
N THR A 164 12.67 -10.49 -14.86
CA THR A 164 12.60 -9.31 -15.72
C THR A 164 14.00 -8.76 -16.03
N ALA A 165 14.86 -8.64 -15.01
CA ALA A 165 16.23 -8.17 -15.18
C ALA A 165 17.12 -9.12 -15.99
N ALA A 166 16.81 -10.42 -16.00
CA ALA A 166 17.53 -11.42 -16.81
C ALA A 166 17.08 -11.45 -18.28
N ALA A 167 15.95 -10.80 -18.61
CA ALA A 167 15.41 -10.74 -19.97
C ALA A 167 15.84 -9.48 -20.74
N GLU A 168 16.52 -8.53 -20.07
CA GLU A 168 17.10 -7.30 -20.64
C GLU A 168 18.59 -7.48 -20.98
#